data_AF-A0A550I788-F1
#
_entry.id   AF-A0A550I788-F1
#
_cell.length_a   1.000
_cell.length_b   1.000
_cell.length_c   1.000
_cell.angle_alpha   90.00
_cell.angle_beta   90.00
_cell.angle_gamma   90.00
#
_symmetry.space_group_name_H-M   'P 1'
#
loop_
_entity.id
_entity.type
_entity.pdbx_description
1 polymer ?
#
loop_
_entity_poly.entity_id
_entity_poly.type
_entity_poly.pdbx_seq_one_letter_code
_entity_poly.pdbx_strand_id
1 'polypeptide(L)'
;MKYFKKNDNSIQFFFTEKNYDYGKKHVFKDKDDFIRQLFFNYDFGCGNYIIIKNDASIFRMLGEYRQDEIIKKMNSNWENL
;
A
#
# COMPACT_ATOMS: atom_id res chain seq x y z
N MET A 1 11.16 -12.87 -11.35
CA MET A 1 10.22 -12.50 -10.28
C MET A 1 10.41 -13.49 -9.12
N LYS A 2 11.41 -13.27 -8.24
CA LYS A 2 11.88 -14.27 -7.26
C LYS A 2 11.82 -13.81 -5.79
N TYR A 3 11.14 -12.70 -5.48
CA TYR A 3 11.22 -12.08 -4.14
C TYR A 3 9.87 -11.67 -3.51
N PHE A 4 8.74 -12.22 -3.96
CA PHE A 4 7.45 -11.95 -3.31
C PHE A 4 6.93 -13.22 -2.64
N LYS A 5 7.06 -13.33 -1.31
CA LYS A 5 6.44 -14.39 -0.53
C LYS A 5 5.09 -13.88 -0.03
N LYS A 6 4.00 -14.50 -0.50
CA LYS A 6 2.64 -14.21 -0.03
C LYS A 6 2.57 -14.43 1.48
N ASN A 7 1.94 -13.50 2.20
CA ASN A 7 1.66 -13.63 3.62
C ASN A 7 0.17 -13.96 3.79
N ASP A 8 -0.14 -15.11 4.40
CA ASP A 8 -1.53 -15.56 4.55
C ASP A 8 -2.29 -14.77 5.63
N ASN A 9 -1.59 -14.02 6.48
CA ASN A 9 -2.16 -13.19 7.54
C ASN A 9 -2.39 -11.73 7.13
N SER A 10 -2.08 -11.36 5.88
CA SER A 10 -2.34 -10.02 5.39
C SER A 10 -2.93 -10.04 3.99
N ILE A 11 -3.77 -9.04 3.72
CA ILE A 11 -4.28 -8.81 2.38
C ILE A 11 -3.49 -7.64 1.80
N GLN A 12 -2.82 -7.89 0.67
CA GLN A 12 -2.04 -6.89 -0.04
C GLN A 12 -2.72 -6.56 -1.37
N PHE A 13 -2.89 -5.27 -1.62
CA PHE A 13 -3.36 -4.74 -2.90
C PHE A 13 -2.43 -3.61 -3.36
N PHE A 14 -2.32 -3.44 -4.66
CA PHE A 14 -1.51 -2.38 -5.26
C PHE A 14 -2.42 -1.32 -5.85
N PHE A 15 -2.26 -0.09 -5.42
CA PHE A 15 -2.86 1.08 -6.05
C PHE A 15 -1.82 1.59 -7.06
N THR A 16 -2.13 1.46 -8.34
CA THR A 16 -1.28 1.69 -9.52
C THR A 16 -0.46 0.48 -9.98
N GLU A 17 -0.74 0.04 -11.20
CA GLU A 17 0.12 -0.83 -11.99
C GLU A 17 0.76 0.04 -13.08
N LYS A 18 2.08 -0.08 -13.27
CA LYS A 18 2.76 0.53 -14.41
C LYS A 18 2.21 -0.16 -15.67
N ASN A 19 1.62 0.61 -16.57
CA ASN A 19 0.83 0.15 -17.73
C ASN A 19 -0.56 -0.39 -17.39
N TYR A 20 -1.32 0.30 -16.53
CA TYR A 20 -2.74 0.02 -16.24
C TYR A 20 -3.48 -0.49 -17.49
N ASP A 21 -3.72 -1.80 -17.53
CA ASP A 21 -4.43 -2.45 -18.61
C ASP A 21 -5.91 -2.54 -18.20
N TYR A 22 -6.75 -1.77 -18.90
CA TYR A 22 -8.20 -1.66 -18.63
C TYR A 22 -8.93 -3.01 -18.67
N GLY A 23 -8.29 -4.10 -19.14
CA GLY A 23 -8.86 -5.44 -19.25
C GLY A 23 -8.82 -6.33 -17.99
N LYS A 24 -8.16 -5.92 -16.90
CA LYS A 24 -8.06 -6.78 -15.70
C LYS A 24 -9.32 -6.71 -14.83
N LYS A 25 -10.06 -7.83 -14.73
CA LYS A 25 -11.31 -7.96 -13.95
C LYS A 25 -11.23 -7.56 -12.48
N HIS A 26 -10.05 -7.51 -11.88
CA HIS A 26 -9.83 -7.23 -10.46
C HIS A 26 -9.19 -5.86 -10.21
N VAL A 27 -9.06 -5.03 -11.25
CA VAL A 27 -8.50 -3.69 -11.17
C VAL A 27 -9.62 -2.69 -11.45
N PHE A 28 -9.81 -1.75 -10.54
CA PHE A 28 -10.84 -0.72 -10.64
C PHE A 28 -10.19 0.66 -10.65
N LYS A 29 -10.70 1.53 -11.53
CA LYS A 29 -10.31 2.94 -11.53
C LYS A 29 -10.91 3.61 -10.30
N ASP A 30 -10.10 4.34 -9.54
CA ASP A 30 -10.56 5.31 -8.54
C ASP A 30 -11.16 6.51 -9.27
N LYS A 31 -12.45 6.43 -9.65
CA LYS A 31 -13.11 7.40 -10.53
C LYS A 31 -13.23 8.79 -9.92
N ASP A 32 -13.49 8.82 -8.62
CA ASP A 32 -13.72 10.05 -7.86
C ASP A 32 -12.45 10.53 -7.17
N ASP A 33 -11.31 9.86 -7.45
CA ASP A 33 -10.01 10.20 -6.88
C ASP A 33 -10.01 10.13 -5.34
N PHE A 34 -10.96 9.37 -4.79
CA PHE A 34 -11.25 9.31 -3.37
C PHE A 34 -10.14 8.61 -2.60
N ILE A 35 -9.61 7.50 -3.11
CA ILE A 35 -8.51 6.78 -2.48
C ILE A 35 -7.25 7.65 -2.52
N ARG A 36 -6.98 8.32 -3.64
CA ARG A 36 -5.85 9.25 -3.71
C ARG A 36 -5.99 10.38 -2.69
N GLN A 37 -7.15 11.04 -2.62
CA GLN A 37 -7.38 12.15 -1.70
C GLN A 37 -7.37 11.72 -0.23
N LEU A 38 -7.90 10.54 0.09
CA LEU A 38 -7.96 10.04 1.46
C LEU A 38 -6.56 9.71 1.99
N PHE A 39 -5.68 9.18 1.13
CA PHE A 39 -4.49 8.48 1.56
C PHE A 39 -3.17 9.05 1.03
N PHE A 40 -3.21 9.75 -0.11
CA PHE A 40 -2.05 10.23 -0.87
C PHE A 40 -2.22 11.69 -1.33
N ASN A 41 -2.80 12.57 -0.49
CA ASN A 41 -2.99 14.00 -0.80
C ASN A 41 -1.70 14.84 -0.70
N TYR A 42 -0.56 14.28 -1.10
CA TYR A 42 0.74 14.95 -1.04
C TYR A 42 1.53 14.67 -2.32
N ASP A 43 2.24 15.68 -2.81
CA ASP A 43 3.13 15.54 -3.96
C ASP A 43 4.46 14.89 -3.52
N PHE A 44 4.46 13.58 -3.38
CA PHE A 44 5.66 12.76 -3.22
C PHE A 44 5.80 11.76 -4.36
N GLY A 45 7.05 11.41 -4.68
CA GLY A 45 7.38 10.46 -5.74
C GLY A 45 6.82 9.04 -5.53
N CYS A 46 7.20 8.13 -6.43
CA CYS A 46 6.78 6.73 -6.40
C CYS A 46 7.23 6.01 -5.11
N GLY A 47 6.55 4.89 -4.78
CA GLY A 47 6.99 3.95 -3.74
C GLY A 47 6.17 3.94 -2.44
N ASN A 48 5.25 4.88 -2.28
CA ASN A 48 4.46 5.04 -1.06
C ASN A 48 3.63 3.80 -0.72
N TYR A 49 3.43 3.53 0.57
CA TYR A 49 2.53 2.48 1.04
C TYR A 49 1.78 2.87 2.30
N ILE A 50 0.69 2.14 2.55
CA ILE A 50 -0.15 2.28 3.74
C ILE A 50 -0.37 0.92 4.36
N ILE A 51 -0.32 0.87 5.69
CA ILE A 51 -0.73 -0.27 6.48
C ILE A 51 -1.97 0.15 7.26
N ILE A 52 -3.04 -0.64 7.11
CA ILE A 52 -4.28 -0.50 7.86
C ILE A 52 -4.38 -1.74 8.75
N LYS A 53 -4.47 -1.55 10.06
CA LYS A 53 -4.68 -2.64 11.02
C LYS A 53 -6.18 -2.85 11.28
N ASN A 54 -6.52 -3.97 11.93
CA ASN A 54 -7.91 -4.35 12.22
C ASN A 54 -8.62 -3.39 13.19
N ASP A 55 -7.87 -2.58 13.94
CA ASP A 55 -8.37 -1.51 14.81
C ASP A 55 -8.58 -0.18 14.07
N ALA A 56 -8.52 -0.20 12.73
CA ALA A 56 -8.57 0.96 11.84
C ALA A 56 -7.42 1.97 12.03
N SER A 57 -6.36 1.62 12.75
CA SER A 57 -5.15 2.44 12.77
C SER A 57 -4.49 2.43 11.39
N ILE A 58 -4.06 3.63 10.96
CA ILE A 58 -3.49 3.87 9.64
C ILE A 58 -2.05 4.35 9.81
N PHE A 59 -1.13 3.63 9.18
CA PHE A 59 0.27 4.03 9.10
C PHE A 59 0.66 4.29 7.66
N ARG A 60 1.18 5.48 7.39
CA ARG A 60 1.52 5.97 6.05
C ARG A 60 3.02 6.14 5.93
N MET A 61 3.58 5.69 4.82
CA MET A 61 5.01 5.76 4.55
C MET A 61 5.23 6.33 3.15
N LEU A 62 6.06 7.37 3.08
CA LEU A 62 6.32 8.14 1.87
C LEU A 62 7.75 7.88 1.39
N GLY A 63 7.88 7.44 0.14
CA GLY A 63 9.15 7.02 -0.46
C GLY A 63 9.21 5.53 -0.77
N GLU A 64 10.34 5.07 -1.32
CA GLU A 64 10.56 3.68 -1.72
C GLU A 64 11.10 2.86 -0.53
N TYR A 65 10.48 1.71 -0.27
CA TYR A 65 10.85 0.85 0.86
C TYR A 65 11.04 -0.60 0.43
N ARG A 66 11.95 -1.29 1.12
CA ARG A 66 12.12 -2.72 0.89
C ARG A 66 10.94 -3.49 1.48
N GLN A 67 10.49 -4.53 0.79
CA GLN A 67 9.34 -5.32 1.23
C GLN A 67 9.55 -5.94 2.63
N ASP A 68 10.78 -6.34 2.98
CA ASP A 68 11.06 -6.88 4.31
C ASP A 68 10.93 -5.83 5.43
N GLU A 69 11.15 -4.55 5.13
CA GLU A 69 10.92 -3.45 6.06
C GLU A 69 9.42 -3.20 6.27
N ILE A 70 8.63 -3.27 5.19
CA ILE A 70 7.16 -3.18 5.26
C ILE A 70 6.60 -4.27 6.19
N ILE A 71 7.07 -5.51 6.04
CA ILE A 71 6.64 -6.63 6.90
C ILE A 71 7.02 -6.40 8.35
N LYS A 72 8.26 -5.95 8.63
CA LYS A 72 8.68 -5.60 9.99
C LYS A 72 7.78 -4.51 10.60
N LYS A 73 7.43 -3.50 9.80
CA LYS A 73 6.57 -2.40 10.25
C LYS A 73 5.13 -2.84 10.51
N MET A 74 4.58 -3.72 9.67
CA MET A 74 3.26 -4.32 9.86
C MET A 74 3.15 -5.06 11.20
N ASN A 75 4.23 -5.76 11.59
CA ASN A 75 4.28 -6.55 12.83
C ASN A 75 4.69 -5.73 14.07
N SER A 76 5.06 -4.46 13.92
CA SER A 76 5.46 -3.61 15.04
C SER A 76 4.28 -2.96 15.75
N ASN A 77 4.45 -2.68 17.04
CA ASN A 77 3.60 -1.74 17.78
C ASN A 77 4.02 -0.31 17.43
N TRP A 78 3.07 0.50 16.97
CA TRP A 78 3.34 1.86 16.49
C TRP A 78 3.31 2.91 17.60
N GLU A 79 3.16 2.50 18.87
CA GLU A 79 2.95 3.39 20.01
C GLU A 79 4.17 4.26 20.38
N ASN A 80 5.30 4.16 19.67
CA ASN A 80 6.54 4.90 19.97
C ASN A 80 7.29 5.37 18.72
N LEU A 81 6.59 5.87 17.69
CA LEU A 81 7.20 6.40 16.46
C LEU A 81 6.86 7.86 16.25
#